data_AF-U5D0X7-F1
#
_entry.id   AF-U5D0X7-F1
#
_cell.length_a   1.000
_cell.length_b   1.000
_cell.length_c   1.000
_cell.angle_alpha   90.00
_cell.angle_beta   90.00
_cell.angle_gamma   90.00
#
_symmetry.space_group_name_H-M   'P 1'
#
loop_
_entity.id
_entity.type
_entity.pdbx_description
1 polymer ?
#
loop_
_entity_poly.entity_id
_entity_poly.type
_entity_poly.pdbx_seq_one_letter_code
_entity_poly.pdbx_strand_id
1 'polypeptide(L)'
;MVLFLQQILKAVNTIHEERIVHSDLKPANFLLFKGSLTLIDFGIAKAIQSDTTHIQRDSQVGTLNYMSPEAFMCNEQDSKGNTIKCGRASDIRSLGCI
;
A
#
# COMPACT_ATOMS: atom_id res chain seq x y z
N MET A 1 -19.29 -6.68 11.08
CA MET A 1 -18.64 -5.64 10.25
C MET A 1 -17.46 -4.99 10.99
N VAL A 2 -17.65 -4.42 12.19
CA VAL A 2 -16.57 -3.74 12.96
C VAL A 2 -15.34 -4.64 13.26
N LEU A 3 -15.56 -5.93 13.53
CA LEU A 3 -14.47 -6.87 13.86
C LEU A 3 -13.46 -7.08 12.72
N PHE A 4 -13.91 -7.05 11.47
CA PHE A 4 -13.04 -7.29 10.31
C PHE A 4 -12.20 -6.06 9.98
N LEU A 5 -12.78 -4.87 10.08
CA LEU A 5 -12.04 -3.63 9.88
C LEU A 5 -10.89 -3.49 10.89
N GLN A 6 -11.12 -3.86 12.15
CA GLN A 6 -10.06 -3.85 13.17
C GLN A 6 -8.92 -4.81 12.83
N GLN A 7 -9.22 -6.01 12.32
CA GLN A 7 -8.20 -6.97 11.90
C GLN A 7 -7.41 -6.47 10.68
N ILE A 8 -8.10 -5.87 9.70
CA ILE A 8 -7.49 -5.25 8.52
C ILE A 8 -6.53 -4.13 8.93
N LEU A 9 -6.99 -3.20 9.77
CA LEU A 9 -6.18 -2.09 10.26
C LEU A 9 -4.96 -2.59 11.05
N LYS A 10 -5.14 -3.63 11.88
CA LYS A 10 -4.03 -4.24 12.62
C LYS A 10 -2.99 -4.85 11.67
N ALA A 11 -3.41 -5.59 10.65
CA ALA A 11 -2.50 -6.19 9.67
C ALA A 11 -1.71 -5.13 8.90
N VAL A 12 -2.38 -4.06 8.45
CA VAL A 12 -1.71 -2.96 7.73
C VAL A 12 -0.77 -2.18 8.65
N ASN A 13 -1.16 -1.93 9.90
CA ASN A 13 -0.28 -1.28 10.87
C ASN A 13 1.00 -2.09 11.11
N THR A 14 0.89 -3.41 11.26
CA THR A 14 2.05 -4.29 11.45
C THR A 14 3.05 -4.20 10.30
N ILE A 15 2.60 -4.19 9.05
CA ILE A 15 3.54 -4.06 7.91
C ILE A 15 4.14 -2.65 7.84
N HIS A 16 3.40 -1.61 8.25
CA HIS A 16 3.89 -0.23 8.27
C HIS A 16 4.95 0.00 9.35
N GLU A 17 4.85 -0.69 10.50
CA GLU A 17 5.86 -0.74 11.56
C GLU A 17 7.15 -1.38 11.06
N GLU A 18 7.04 -2.46 10.28
CA GLU A 18 8.15 -3.10 9.56
C GLU A 18 8.65 -2.29 8.35
N ARG A 19 8.17 -1.05 8.19
CA ARG A 19 8.53 -0.13 7.09
C ARG A 19 8.21 -0.68 5.71
N ILE A 20 7.17 -1.51 5.59
CA ILE A 20 6.67 -2.04 4.32
C ILE A 20 5.41 -1.29 3.91
N VAL A 21 5.29 -0.93 2.64
CA VAL A 21 4.09 -0.37 2.00
C VAL A 21 3.55 -1.41 1.03
N HIS A 22 2.28 -1.79 1.16
CA HIS A 22 1.72 -2.88 0.37
C HIS A 22 1.46 -2.49 -1.09
N SER A 23 1.00 -1.26 -1.35
CA SER A 23 0.73 -0.70 -2.69
C SER A 23 -0.39 -1.35 -3.51
N ASP A 24 -1.05 -2.40 -3.02
CA ASP A 24 -2.20 -3.07 -3.68
C ASP A 24 -3.21 -3.60 -2.65
N LEU A 25 -3.59 -2.78 -1.67
CA LEU A 25 -4.62 -3.20 -0.72
C LEU A 25 -5.99 -3.24 -1.40
N LYS A 26 -6.65 -4.40 -1.31
CA LYS A 26 -8.00 -4.66 -1.83
C LYS A 26 -8.63 -5.83 -1.06
N PRO A 27 -9.96 -6.00 -1.06
CA PRO A 27 -10.62 -7.09 -0.33
C PRO A 27 -10.11 -8.48 -0.72
N ALA A 28 -9.75 -8.68 -2.00
CA ALA A 28 -9.20 -9.95 -2.49
C ALA A 28 -7.83 -10.32 -1.88
N ASN A 29 -7.11 -9.36 -1.30
CA ASN A 29 -5.83 -9.58 -0.63
C ASN A 29 -5.98 -9.85 0.87
N PHE A 30 -7.21 -10.02 1.38
CA PHE A 30 -7.47 -10.47 2.74
C PHE A 30 -8.13 -11.85 2.72
N LEU A 31 -7.39 -12.85 3.17
CA LEU A 31 -7.89 -14.22 3.30
C LEU A 31 -8.61 -14.39 4.63
N LEU A 32 -9.89 -14.78 4.59
CA LEU A 32 -10.66 -15.14 5.78
C LEU A 32 -10.57 -16.65 6.02
N PHE A 33 -9.92 -17.05 7.11
CA PHE A 33 -9.85 -18.46 7.52
C PHE A 33 -10.25 -18.60 8.99
N LYS A 34 -11.25 -19.45 9.27
CA LYS A 34 -11.76 -19.71 10.63
C LYS A 34 -12.06 -18.44 11.45
N GLY A 35 -12.58 -17.39 10.81
CA GLY A 35 -12.93 -16.13 11.48
C GLY A 35 -11.76 -15.15 11.67
N SER A 36 -10.57 -15.46 11.16
CA SER A 36 -9.41 -14.56 11.17
C SER A 36 -9.07 -14.09 9.77
N LEU A 37 -8.93 -12.77 9.59
CA LEU A 37 -8.39 -12.18 8.37
C LEU A 37 -6.86 -12.19 8.39
N THR A 38 -6.25 -12.53 7.26
CA THR A 38 -4.81 -12.49 7.04
C THR A 38 -4.53 -11.75 5.74
N LEU A 39 -3.65 -10.76 5.80
CA LEU A 39 -3.17 -10.04 4.62
C LEU A 39 -2.25 -10.95 3.80
N ILE A 40 -2.51 -11.04 2.50
CA ILE A 40 -1.77 -11.85 1.54
C ILE A 40 -1.33 -10.98 0.34
N ASP A 41 -0.44 -11.54 -0.47
CA ASP A 41 0.04 -10.97 -1.74
C ASP A 41 0.88 -9.67 -1.62
N PHE A 42 2.14 -9.83 -1.23
CA PHE A 42 3.13 -8.74 -1.20
C PHE A 42 3.86 -8.55 -2.54
N GLY A 43 3.30 -9.04 -3.66
CA GLY A 43 4.01 -9.10 -4.94
C GLY A 43 4.55 -7.77 -5.46
N ILE A 44 3.93 -6.65 -5.04
CA ILE A 44 4.34 -5.29 -5.44
C ILE A 44 4.65 -4.39 -4.23
N ALA A 45 4.78 -4.99 -3.04
CA ALA A 45 5.07 -4.29 -1.81
C ALA A 45 6.49 -3.70 -1.82
N LYS A 46 6.71 -2.63 -1.04
CA LYS A 46 7.96 -1.86 -1.03
C LYS A 46 8.45 -1.63 0.38
N ALA A 47 9.74 -1.90 0.61
CA ALA A 47 10.42 -1.49 1.82
C ALA A 47 10.80 -0.01 1.74
N ILE A 48 10.47 0.77 2.77
CA ILE A 48 10.92 2.15 2.94
C ILE A 48 12.35 2.10 3.49
N GLN A 49 13.35 2.25 2.62
CA GLN A 49 14.75 2.39 3.03
C GLN A 49 14.98 3.76 3.70
N SER A 50 15.79 3.77 4.76
CA SER A 50 16.17 4.97 5.52
C SER A 50 17.08 5.91 4.74
N ASP A 51 17.84 5.39 3.76
CA ASP A 51 18.77 6.16 2.96
C ASP A 51 18.34 6.21 1.50
N THR A 52 18.57 7.38 0.92
CA THR A 52 17.99 7.85 -0.33
C THR A 52 18.58 7.06 -1.51
N THR A 53 17.90 6.02 -1.99
CA THR A 53 18.19 5.46 -3.32
C THR A 53 16.92 4.92 -3.97
N HIS A 54 16.36 5.77 -4.83
CA HIS A 54 15.70 5.43 -6.08
C HIS A 54 14.99 4.06 -6.16
N ILE A 55 13.76 3.96 -5.61
CA ILE A 55 12.85 2.86 -5.97
C ILE A 55 12.21 3.24 -7.31
N GLN A 56 12.88 2.91 -8.40
CA GLN A 56 12.35 3.09 -9.75
C GLN A 56 11.11 2.20 -9.90
N ARG A 57 9.99 2.80 -10.28
CA ARG A 57 8.73 2.11 -10.57
C ARG A 57 8.75 1.69 -12.04
N ASP A 58 8.91 0.39 -12.28
CA ASP A 58 8.49 -0.18 -13.55
C ASP A 58 6.96 -0.27 -13.56
N SER A 59 6.35 0.64 -14.30
CA SER A 59 4.92 0.69 -14.64
C SER A 59 3.93 1.03 -13.50
N GLN A 60 2.73 1.39 -13.92
CA GLN A 60 1.57 1.69 -13.09
C GLN A 60 1.03 0.37 -12.51
N VAL A 61 1.47 -0.01 -11.31
CA VAL A 61 1.12 -1.31 -10.70
C VAL A 61 0.16 -1.13 -9.53
N GLY A 62 -0.88 -1.95 -9.49
CA GLY A 62 -1.93 -1.99 -8.45
C GLY A 62 -3.34 -1.99 -9.04
N THR A 63 -4.35 -2.14 -8.19
CA THR A 63 -5.76 -2.22 -8.60
C THR A 63 -6.41 -0.83 -8.66
N LEU A 64 -6.77 -0.38 -9.86
CA LEU A 64 -7.19 1.01 -10.17
C LEU A 64 -8.21 1.61 -9.18
N ASN A 65 -9.24 0.86 -8.80
CA ASN A 65 -10.30 1.34 -7.91
C ASN A 65 -9.83 1.67 -6.49
N TYR A 66 -8.71 1.07 -6.04
CA TYR A 66 -8.17 1.23 -4.70
C TYR A 66 -6.92 2.14 -4.67
N MET A 67 -6.45 2.57 -5.84
CA MET A 67 -5.18 3.28 -6.00
C MET A 67 -5.30 4.77 -5.66
N SER A 68 -4.38 5.32 -4.87
CA SER A 68 -4.31 6.74 -4.52
C SER A 68 -3.97 7.65 -5.72
N PRO A 69 -4.41 8.93 -5.76
CA PRO A 69 -4.12 9.80 -6.90
C PRO A 69 -2.62 9.96 -7.15
N GLU A 70 -1.83 10.03 -6.08
CA GLU A 70 -0.37 10.09 -6.17
C GLU A 70 0.24 8.82 -6.77
N ALA A 71 -0.43 7.67 -6.68
CA ALA A 71 0.04 6.43 -7.30
C ALA A 71 -0.02 6.41 -8.83
N PHE A 72 -0.83 7.29 -9.44
CA PHE A 72 -0.74 7.57 -10.87
C PHE A 72 0.47 8.44 -11.23
N MET A 73 0.88 9.31 -10.31
CA MET A 73 1.93 10.30 -10.52
C MET A 73 3.29 9.86 -9.98
N CYS A 74 3.40 8.66 -9.40
CA CYS A 74 4.63 8.20 -8.76
C CYS A 74 5.81 7.93 -9.73
N ASN A 75 5.62 8.10 -11.05
CA ASN A 75 6.69 8.17 -12.06
C ASN A 75 7.02 9.62 -12.48
N GLU A 76 6.24 10.60 -12.03
CA GLU A 76 6.46 12.00 -12.33
C GLU A 76 7.38 12.63 -11.28
N GLN A 77 8.30 13.46 -11.77
CA GLN A 77 9.10 14.33 -10.93
C GLN A 77 8.28 15.59 -10.67
N ASP A 78 8.17 16.01 -9.41
CA ASP A 78 7.67 17.33 -9.06
C ASP A 78 8.51 18.41 -9.77
N SER A 79 8.01 19.64 -9.87
CA SER A 79 8.67 20.81 -10.48
C SER A 79 10.08 21.09 -9.93
N LYS A 80 10.45 20.42 -8.82
CA LYS A 80 11.75 20.48 -8.14
C LYS A 80 12.65 19.25 -8.40
N GLY A 81 12.27 18.34 -9.30
CA GLY A 81 13.02 17.10 -9.60
C GLY A 81 12.84 15.97 -8.58
N ASN A 82 11.90 16.12 -7.63
CA ASN A 82 11.65 15.09 -6.61
C ASN A 82 10.66 14.05 -7.14
N THR A 83 11.01 12.77 -7.10
CA THR A 83 10.05 11.68 -7.40
C THR A 83 8.88 11.73 -6.41
N ILE A 84 7.65 11.76 -6.93
CA ILE A 84 6.44 11.66 -6.08
C ILE A 84 6.44 10.28 -5.42
N LYS A 85 6.53 10.25 -4.09
CA LYS A 85 6.62 9.01 -3.32
C LYS A 85 5.23 8.54 -2.90
N CYS A 86 4.89 7.33 -3.31
CA CYS A 86 3.78 6.59 -2.74
C CYS A 86 4.25 5.87 -1.48
N GLY A 87 3.87 6.39 -0.33
CA GLY A 87 4.19 5.82 0.97
C GLY A 87 2.97 5.22 1.66
N ARG A 88 3.06 5.12 2.99
CA ARG A 88 1.98 4.63 3.86
C ARG A 88 0.62 5.30 3.62
N ALA A 89 0.61 6.58 3.24
CA ALA A 89 -0.61 7.32 2.92
C ALA A 89 -1.40 6.71 1.74
N SER A 90 -0.72 6.10 0.77
CA SER A 90 -1.35 5.40 -0.34
C SER A 90 -2.16 4.20 0.16
N ASP A 91 -1.58 3.38 1.04
CA ASP A 91 -2.26 2.24 1.65
C ASP A 91 -3.47 2.69 2.49
N ILE A 92 -3.36 3.83 3.20
CA ILE A 92 -4.48 4.40 3.99
C ILE A 92 -5.63 4.83 3.08
N ARG A 93 -5.35 5.42 1.90
CA ARG A 93 -6.40 5.71 0.92
C ARG A 93 -7.09 4.43 0.46
N SER A 94 -6.31 3.38 0.15
CA SER A 94 -6.86 2.10 -0.29
C SER A 94 -7.78 1.48 0.77
N LEU A 95 -7.38 1.57 2.05
CA LEU A 95 -8.20 1.15 3.19
C LEU A 95 -9.53 1.91 3.28
N GLY A 96 -9.57 3.20 2.93
CA GLY A 96 -10.81 3.97 2.90
C GLY A 96 -11.79 3.53 1.80
N CYS A 97 -11.32 2.78 0.81
CA CYS A 97 -12.15 2.19 -0.25
C CYS A 97 -12.60 0.74 0.06
N ILE A 98 -12.11 0.15 1.15
CA ILE A 98 -12.43 -1.22 1.60
C ILE A 98 -13.53 -1.16 2.66
#